data_AF-A0A8H7DR66-F1
#
_entry.id   AF-A0A8H7DR66-F1
#
_cell.length_a   1.000
_cell.length_b   1.000
_cell.length_c   1.000
_cell.angle_alpha   90.00
_cell.angle_beta   90.00
_cell.angle_gamma   90.00
#
_symmetry.space_group_name_H-M   'P 1'
#
loop_
_entity.id
_entity.type
_entity.pdbx_description
1 polymer ?
#
loop_
_entity_poly.entity_id
_entity_poly.type
_entity_poly.pdbx_seq_one_letter_code
_entity_poly.pdbx_strand_id
1 'polypeptide(L)'
;MSESDTVTVNRTQYPFQTARSTAADHPALLSALLASDAFDEISDADNFSAVETYMASHGRVNEAGQITAGFAFWLYPTGKNGPFHLAEDGTVKKHGTLITVERGATMRDAMERVRASVNQDEVTHEHIAASQ
;
A
#
# COMPACT_ATOMS: atom_id res chain seq x y z
N MET A 1 20.04 30.71 6.43
CA MET A 1 20.53 30.09 5.18
C MET A 1 20.22 28.62 5.31
N SER A 2 19.20 28.13 4.61
CA SER A 2 18.86 26.71 4.61
C SER A 2 19.65 26.06 3.48
N GLU A 3 20.56 25.15 3.82
CA GLU A 3 21.22 24.29 2.83
C GLU A 3 20.15 23.45 2.15
N SER A 4 20.01 23.65 0.84
CA SER A 4 19.15 22.82 0.01
C SER A 4 19.98 21.60 -0.35
N ASP A 5 19.72 20.49 0.34
CA ASP A 5 20.33 19.18 0.04
C ASP A 5 19.82 18.69 -1.32
N THR A 6 20.52 19.08 -2.37
CA THR A 6 20.30 18.53 -3.71
C THR A 6 20.85 17.12 -3.74
N VAL A 7 19.98 16.13 -3.53
CA VAL A 7 20.31 14.71 -3.68
C VAL A 7 20.30 14.35 -5.17
N THR A 8 21.44 13.91 -5.68
CA THR A 8 21.55 13.32 -7.03
C THR A 8 20.84 11.97 -7.04
N VAL A 9 19.64 11.91 -7.61
CA VAL A 9 18.84 10.69 -7.67
C VAL A 9 19.27 9.84 -8.85
N ASN A 10 19.83 8.65 -8.58
CA ASN A 10 19.96 7.63 -9.60
C ASN A 10 18.54 7.12 -9.92
N ARG A 11 18.05 7.27 -11.15
CA ARG A 11 16.64 6.97 -11.53
C ARG A 11 16.19 5.54 -11.21
N THR A 12 17.12 4.64 -10.94
CA THR A 12 16.90 3.24 -10.57
C THR A 12 16.69 2.99 -9.08
N GLN A 13 16.97 3.96 -8.21
CA GLN A 13 16.84 3.79 -6.76
C GLN A 13 16.15 5.02 -6.15
N TYR A 14 14.95 4.83 -5.62
CA TYR A 14 14.25 5.90 -4.90
C TYR A 14 15.14 6.32 -3.70
N PRO A 15 15.45 7.62 -3.54
CA PRO A 15 16.50 8.07 -2.61
C PRO A 15 16.06 8.02 -1.15
N PHE A 16 14.78 7.75 -0.89
CA PHE A 16 14.19 7.68 0.43
C PHE A 16 13.58 6.30 0.63
N GLN A 17 14.22 5.47 1.46
CA GLN A 17 13.71 4.15 1.86
C GLN A 17 12.80 4.23 3.09
N THR A 18 12.40 5.44 3.49
CA THR A 18 11.71 5.68 4.76
C THR A 18 10.71 6.81 4.57
N ALA A 19 9.43 6.47 4.57
CA ALA A 19 8.34 7.43 4.73
C ALA A 19 8.08 7.61 6.24
N ARG A 20 8.63 8.67 6.85
CA ARG A 20 8.27 9.09 8.21
C ARG A 20 7.60 10.45 8.12
N SER A 21 6.32 10.55 8.49
CA SER A 21 5.63 11.86 8.51
C SER A 21 6.10 12.69 9.70
N THR A 22 6.23 12.06 10.87
CA THR A 22 6.99 12.43 12.07
C THR A 22 7.10 11.14 12.91
N ALA A 23 7.92 11.07 13.97
CA ALA A 23 7.86 9.93 14.91
C ALA A 23 6.57 9.92 15.77
N ALA A 24 5.52 10.61 15.32
CA ALA A 24 4.25 10.80 15.99
C ALA A 24 3.10 10.49 15.02
N ASP A 25 1.99 10.02 15.58
CA ASP A 25 0.75 9.79 14.84
C ASP A 25 0.27 11.09 14.20
N HIS A 26 -0.19 11.00 12.94
CA HIS A 26 -0.76 12.14 12.22
C HIS A 26 -2.20 11.82 11.77
N PRO A 27 -3.19 11.85 12.69
CA PRO A 27 -4.56 11.40 12.42
C PRO A 27 -5.24 12.11 11.25
N ALA A 28 -4.90 13.39 11.02
CA ALA A 28 -5.43 14.15 9.89
C ALA A 28 -4.92 13.63 8.54
N LEU A 29 -3.67 13.15 8.48
CA LEU A 29 -3.10 12.58 7.26
C LEU A 29 -3.72 11.21 6.97
N LEU A 30 -3.83 10.37 8.01
CA LEU A 30 -4.53 9.09 7.89
C LEU A 30 -5.99 9.29 7.43
N SER A 31 -6.70 10.25 8.02
CA SER A 31 -8.08 10.56 7.62
C SER A 31 -8.16 11.03 6.17
N ALA A 32 -7.19 11.83 5.71
CA ALA A 32 -7.12 12.26 4.32
C ALA A 32 -6.84 11.09 3.35
N LEU A 33 -5.96 10.15 3.72
CA LEU A 33 -5.67 8.96 2.91
C LEU A 33 -6.87 8.02 2.82
N LEU A 34 -7.61 7.83 3.92
CA LEU A 34 -8.83 7.00 3.96
C LEU A 34 -9.99 7.64 3.19
N ALA A 35 -10.09 8.96 3.18
CA ALA A 35 -11.16 9.67 2.48
C ALA A 35 -10.85 9.94 1.00
N SER A 36 -9.65 9.60 0.53
CA SER A 36 -9.22 9.86 -0.85
C SER A 36 -9.64 8.72 -1.78
N ASP A 37 -10.16 9.09 -2.94
CA ASP A 37 -10.45 8.19 -4.07
C ASP A 37 -9.20 7.86 -4.91
N ALA A 38 -8.02 8.31 -4.48
CA ALA A 38 -6.77 8.10 -5.21
C ALA A 38 -6.23 6.67 -5.06
N PHE A 39 -6.77 5.87 -4.15
CA PHE A 39 -6.34 4.51 -3.88
C PHE A 39 -7.50 3.55 -4.11
N ASP A 40 -7.31 2.59 -5.01
CA ASP A 40 -8.28 1.51 -5.20
C ASP A 40 -8.42 0.67 -3.92
N GLU A 41 -9.63 0.19 -3.65
CA GLU A 41 -9.94 -0.64 -2.50
C GLU A 41 -10.20 -2.07 -2.95
N ILE A 42 -9.51 -3.04 -2.35
CA ILE A 42 -9.57 -4.44 -2.75
C ILE A 42 -9.69 -5.33 -1.52
N SER A 43 -10.70 -6.20 -1.52
CA SER A 43 -10.85 -7.20 -0.46
C SER A 43 -9.88 -8.38 -0.66
N ASP A 44 -9.51 -9.06 0.42
CA ASP A 44 -8.80 -10.36 0.39
C ASP A 44 -9.67 -11.56 -0.07
N ALA A 45 -10.89 -11.31 -0.55
CA ALA A 45 -11.85 -12.32 -0.99
C ALA A 45 -11.28 -13.27 -2.05
N ASP A 46 -11.87 -14.46 -2.13
CA ASP A 46 -11.50 -15.51 -3.08
C ASP A 46 -9.98 -15.80 -3.06
N ASN A 47 -9.42 -15.86 -1.85
CA ASN A 47 -8.00 -16.14 -1.62
C ASN A 47 -7.06 -15.19 -2.40
N PHE A 48 -7.36 -13.89 -2.35
CA PHE A 48 -6.60 -12.81 -2.98
C PHE A 48 -6.58 -12.83 -4.52
N SER A 49 -7.51 -13.53 -5.18
CA SER A 49 -7.53 -13.61 -6.65
C SER A 49 -7.71 -12.24 -7.33
N ALA A 50 -8.57 -11.38 -6.76
CA ALA A 50 -8.77 -10.01 -7.23
C ALA A 50 -7.50 -9.15 -7.04
N VAL A 51 -6.82 -9.33 -5.92
CA VAL A 51 -5.56 -8.63 -5.60
C VAL A 51 -4.46 -9.03 -6.58
N GLU A 52 -4.30 -10.32 -6.88
CA GLU A 52 -3.33 -10.81 -7.85
C GLU A 52 -3.60 -10.24 -9.25
N THR A 53 -4.87 -10.24 -9.68
CA THR A 53 -5.28 -9.67 -10.97
C THR A 53 -5.01 -8.16 -11.04
N TYR A 54 -5.32 -7.45 -9.95
CA TYR A 54 -5.07 -6.02 -9.84
C TYR A 54 -3.57 -5.71 -9.92
N MET A 55 -2.75 -6.41 -9.14
CA MET A 55 -1.30 -6.21 -9.11
C MET A 55 -0.65 -6.53 -10.46
N ALA A 56 -1.10 -7.59 -11.15
CA ALA A 56 -0.60 -7.92 -12.48
C ALA A 56 -0.90 -6.82 -13.52
N SER A 57 -2.11 -6.27 -13.49
CA SER A 57 -2.56 -5.23 -14.41
C SER A 57 -1.95 -3.85 -14.11
N HIS A 58 -1.99 -3.40 -12.86
CA HIS A 58 -1.47 -2.09 -12.44
C HIS A 58 0.04 -2.07 -12.39
N GLY A 59 0.67 -3.16 -11.95
CA GLY A 59 2.12 -3.29 -11.86
C GLY A 59 2.83 -3.43 -13.20
N ARG A 60 2.10 -3.71 -14.29
CA ARG A 60 2.64 -3.95 -15.64
C ARG A 60 3.81 -4.95 -15.59
N VAL A 61 3.50 -6.16 -15.14
CA VAL A 61 4.50 -7.20 -14.89
C VAL A 61 5.21 -7.59 -16.20
N ASN A 62 6.54 -7.57 -16.20
CA ASN A 62 7.34 -7.96 -17.36
C ASN A 62 7.54 -9.49 -17.45
N GLU A 63 8.20 -9.95 -18.51
CA GLU A 63 8.49 -11.38 -18.73
C GLU A 63 9.32 -12.02 -17.60
N ALA A 64 10.08 -11.23 -16.84
CA ALA A 64 10.86 -11.68 -15.68
C ALA A 64 10.03 -11.72 -14.38
N GLY A 65 8.73 -11.43 -14.44
CA GLY A 65 7.85 -11.40 -13.26
C GLY A 65 8.05 -10.17 -12.37
N GLN A 66 8.68 -9.10 -12.88
CA GLN A 66 8.93 -7.88 -12.13
C GLN A 66 7.90 -6.80 -12.42
N ILE A 67 7.53 -6.07 -11.39
CA ILE A 67 6.66 -4.90 -11.45
C ILE A 67 7.43 -3.75 -12.10
N THR A 68 6.92 -3.21 -13.21
CA THR A 68 7.57 -2.12 -13.96
C THR A 68 6.96 -0.75 -13.67
N ALA A 69 5.76 -0.71 -13.10
CA ALA A 69 5.10 0.50 -12.62
C ALA A 69 4.78 0.33 -11.13
N GLY A 70 5.29 1.23 -10.27
CA GLY A 70 4.93 1.23 -8.85
C GLY A 70 3.49 1.71 -8.65
N PHE A 71 2.83 1.22 -7.61
CA PHE A 71 1.42 1.51 -7.32
C PHE A 71 1.11 1.41 -5.83
N ALA A 72 -0.09 1.87 -5.46
CA ALA A 72 -0.63 1.78 -4.11
C ALA A 72 -2.12 1.44 -4.14
N PHE A 73 -2.60 0.73 -3.12
CA PHE A 73 -4.01 0.38 -2.97
C PHE A 73 -4.33 0.04 -1.50
N TRP A 74 -5.60 0.12 -1.13
CA TRP A 74 -6.11 -0.37 0.15
C TRP A 74 -6.49 -1.84 0.05
N LEU A 75 -5.90 -2.66 0.91
CA LEU A 75 -6.32 -4.04 1.15
C LEU A 75 -7.22 -4.09 2.38
N TYR A 76 -8.39 -4.70 2.30
CA TYR A 76 -9.26 -4.89 3.46
C TYR A 76 -9.77 -6.34 3.59
N PRO A 77 -10.07 -6.82 4.82
CA PRO A 77 -10.57 -8.18 5.01
C PRO A 77 -11.98 -8.39 4.43
N THR A 78 -12.24 -9.60 3.94
CA THR A 78 -13.54 -10.03 3.45
C THR A 78 -14.62 -9.84 4.51
N GLY A 79 -15.80 -9.40 4.06
CA GLY A 79 -16.92 -9.11 4.95
C GLY A 79 -16.80 -7.75 5.66
N LYS A 80 -15.78 -6.96 5.34
CA LYS A 80 -15.70 -5.54 5.66
C LYS A 80 -15.99 -4.70 4.41
N ASN A 81 -16.49 -3.48 4.60
CA ASN A 81 -16.88 -2.56 3.53
C ASN A 81 -15.80 -1.47 3.36
N GLY A 82 -14.67 -1.82 2.74
CA GLY A 82 -13.53 -0.89 2.56
C GLY A 82 -12.58 -0.85 3.76
N PRO A 83 -11.57 0.05 3.78
CA PRO A 83 -10.59 0.19 4.87
C PRO A 83 -11.16 0.89 6.11
N PHE A 84 -12.38 1.42 6.03
CA PHE A 84 -13.12 1.86 7.20
C PHE A 84 -14.62 1.76 6.95
N HIS A 85 -15.39 1.63 8.02
CA HIS A 85 -16.85 1.79 7.95
C HIS A 85 -17.41 2.42 9.21
N LEU A 86 -18.59 3.03 9.06
CA LEU A 86 -19.40 3.46 10.18
C LEU A 86 -20.19 2.26 10.71
N ALA A 87 -19.99 1.90 11.98
CA ALA A 87 -20.79 0.90 12.66
C ALA A 87 -22.16 1.46 13.07
N GLU A 88 -23.11 0.59 13.41
CA GLU A 88 -24.48 0.96 13.77
C GLU A 88 -24.55 1.87 15.01
N ASP A 89 -23.57 1.77 15.91
CA ASP A 89 -23.43 2.61 17.10
C ASP A 89 -22.82 4.00 16.80
N GLY A 90 -22.54 4.30 15.53
CA GLY A 90 -21.92 5.55 15.10
C GLY A 90 -20.40 5.57 15.28
N THR A 91 -19.77 4.48 15.70
CA THR A 91 -18.30 4.40 15.78
C THR A 91 -17.69 4.14 14.40
N VAL A 92 -16.54 4.74 14.13
CA VAL A 92 -15.76 4.47 12.92
C VAL A 92 -14.80 3.33 13.21
N LYS A 93 -15.00 2.19 12.55
CA LYS A 93 -14.05 1.08 12.58
C LYS A 93 -13.06 1.25 11.44
N LYS A 94 -11.78 1.25 11.79
CA LYS A 94 -10.66 1.43 10.87
C LYS A 94 -9.90 0.10 10.79
N HIS A 95 -9.70 -0.44 9.60
CA HIS A 95 -8.98 -1.68 9.39
C HIS A 95 -8.34 -1.73 7.99
N GLY A 96 -7.59 -2.78 7.71
CA GLY A 96 -6.96 -2.95 6.42
C GLY A 96 -5.61 -2.26 6.33
N THR A 97 -4.99 -2.42 5.17
CA THR A 97 -3.58 -2.14 4.99
C THR A 97 -3.41 -1.32 3.73
N LEU A 98 -2.79 -0.15 3.87
CA LEU A 98 -2.28 0.55 2.69
C LEU A 98 -1.11 -0.27 2.17
N ILE A 99 -1.19 -0.77 0.95
CA ILE A 99 -0.09 -1.45 0.28
C ILE A 99 0.59 -0.43 -0.63
N THR A 100 1.91 -0.30 -0.53
CA THR A 100 2.71 0.42 -1.53
C THR A 100 3.76 -0.49 -2.12
N VAL A 101 3.82 -0.56 -3.46
CA VAL A 101 4.73 -1.46 -4.17
C VAL A 101 5.65 -0.66 -5.08
N GLU A 102 6.96 -0.85 -4.92
CA GLU A 102 7.96 -0.20 -5.75
C GLU A 102 8.13 -0.88 -7.11
N ARG A 103 8.52 -0.07 -8.11
CA ARG A 103 9.05 -0.59 -9.36
C ARG A 103 10.30 -1.44 -9.07
N GLY A 104 10.35 -2.64 -9.62
CA GLY A 104 11.45 -3.59 -9.46
C GLY A 104 11.16 -4.71 -8.45
N ALA A 105 10.11 -4.57 -7.62
CA ALA A 105 9.62 -5.69 -6.80
C ALA A 105 9.18 -6.85 -7.69
N THR A 106 9.40 -8.09 -7.23
CA THR A 106 8.88 -9.27 -7.93
C THR A 106 7.42 -9.47 -7.56
N MET A 107 6.60 -9.90 -8.53
CA MET A 107 5.17 -10.16 -8.30
C MET A 107 4.98 -11.22 -7.21
N ARG A 108 5.84 -12.24 -7.18
CA ARG A 108 5.79 -13.33 -6.20
C ARG A 108 6.04 -12.80 -4.79
N ASP A 109 7.16 -12.12 -4.56
CA ASP A 109 7.50 -11.63 -3.22
C ASP A 109 6.48 -10.58 -2.75
N ALA A 110 5.97 -9.77 -3.68
CA ALA A 110 4.92 -8.81 -3.38
C ALA A 110 3.62 -9.49 -2.91
N MET A 111 3.17 -10.55 -3.62
CA MET A 111 1.99 -11.31 -3.22
C MET A 111 2.17 -12.03 -1.87
N GLU A 112 3.37 -12.56 -1.59
CA GLU A 112 3.68 -13.17 -0.29
C GLU A 112 3.53 -12.15 0.85
N ARG A 113 4.06 -10.94 0.66
CA ARG A 113 3.97 -9.86 1.66
C ARG A 113 2.53 -9.35 1.85
N VAL A 114 1.78 -9.19 0.76
CA VAL A 114 0.36 -8.80 0.81
C VAL A 114 -0.47 -9.82 1.58
N ARG A 115 -0.24 -11.12 1.37
CA ARG A 115 -0.94 -12.18 2.12
C ARG A 115 -0.61 -12.13 3.61
N ALA A 116 0.63 -11.78 3.96
CA ALA A 116 1.07 -11.66 5.34
C ALA A 116 0.61 -10.36 6.03
N SER A 117 0.17 -9.35 5.28
CA SER A 117 -0.13 -8.03 5.83
C SER A 117 -1.58 -7.80 6.24
N VAL A 118 -2.50 -8.72 5.92
CA VAL A 118 -3.93 -8.56 6.24
C VAL A 118 -4.14 -8.34 7.73
N ASN A 119 -4.75 -7.20 8.08
CA ASN A 119 -5.09 -6.83 9.44
C ASN A 119 -6.61 -6.64 9.58
N GLN A 120 -7.19 -7.26 10.62
CA GLN A 120 -8.64 -7.23 10.87
C GLN A 120 -9.12 -6.06 11.73
N ASP A 121 -8.22 -5.48 12.53
CA ASP A 121 -8.60 -4.62 13.66
C ASP A 121 -7.95 -3.23 13.62
N GLU A 122 -6.90 -3.06 12.80
CA GLU A 122 -6.15 -1.81 12.72
C GLU A 122 -5.84 -1.42 11.28
N VAL A 123 -5.68 -0.10 11.07
CA VAL A 123 -5.11 0.41 9.81
C VAL A 123 -3.60 0.33 9.89
N THR A 124 -3.02 -0.41 8.96
CA THR A 124 -1.56 -0.58 8.84
C THR A 124 -1.06 -0.08 7.49
N HIS A 125 0.25 -0.02 7.33
CA HIS A 125 0.92 0.25 6.06
C HIS A 125 1.95 -0.84 5.83
N GLU A 126 1.90 -1.46 4.65
CA GLU A 126 2.91 -2.40 4.19
C GLU A 126 3.60 -1.84 2.94
N HIS A 127 4.92 -1.71 3.04
CA HIS A 127 5.75 -1.20 1.95
C HIS A 127 6.61 -2.31 1.36
N ILE A 128 6.39 -2.60 0.08
CA ILE A 128 7.06 -3.66 -0.69
C ILE A 128 8.10 -3.01 -1.60
N ALA A 129 9.34 -2.99 -1.13
CA ALA A 129 10.48 -2.46 -1.86
C ALA A 129 10.96 -3.42 -2.96
N ALA A 130 11.71 -2.89 -3.93
CA ALA A 130 12.42 -3.73 -4.88
C ALA A 130 13.50 -4.58 -4.20
N SER A 131 13.59 -5.87 -4.58
CA SER A 131 14.66 -6.76 -4.13
C SER A 131 15.99 -6.28 -4.73
N GLN A 132 17.01 -6.09 -3.89
CA GLN A 132 18.36 -5.71 -4.33
C GLN A 132 19.10 -6.85 -4.99
#